data_AF-A0A7J7IS73-F1
#
_entry.id   AF-A0A7J7IS73-F1
#
_cell.length_a   1.000
_cell.length_b   1.000
_cell.length_c   1.000
_cell.angle_alpha   90.00
_cell.angle_beta   90.00
_cell.angle_gamma   90.00
#
_symmetry.space_group_name_H-M   'P 1'
#
loop_
_entity.id
_entity.type
_entity.pdbx_description
1 polymer ?
#
loop_
_entity_poly.entity_id
_entity_poly.type
_entity_poly.pdbx_seq_one_letter_code
_entity_poly.pdbx_strand_id
1 'polypeptide(L)'
;MSVPLMWRINRHWQRWFSATKGAHDSGKKGSSRREEVRPENLEKLATALAPQKVTLEFSEEVLARGAELARAYSKQCLRREAELQRRLVRLARSRDAAVAELPPDQQVLARELDLSVPKRPRWIPTETPPIPNFRRGAVE
;
A
#
# COMPACT_ATOMS: atom_id res chain seq x y z
N MET A 1 24.06 8.21 -27.04
CA MET A 1 24.25 8.27 -25.57
C MET A 1 22.89 8.11 -24.91
N SER A 2 22.59 6.91 -24.39
CA SER A 2 21.27 6.56 -23.85
C SER A 2 21.16 6.97 -22.38
N VAL A 3 20.17 7.79 -22.06
CA VAL A 3 19.82 8.14 -20.67
C VAL A 3 19.22 6.89 -20.00
N PRO A 4 19.67 6.50 -18.79
CA PRO A 4 19.14 5.32 -18.09
C PRO A 4 17.65 5.46 -17.77
N LEU A 5 16.88 4.39 -17.99
CA LEU A 5 15.42 4.32 -17.80
C LEU A 5 14.94 4.79 -16.41
N MET A 6 15.80 4.76 -15.38
CA MET A 6 15.49 5.24 -14.03
C MET A 6 15.14 6.73 -13.95
N TRP A 7 15.63 7.57 -14.88
CA TRP A 7 15.37 9.01 -14.84
C TRP A 7 13.99 9.41 -15.41
N ARG A 8 13.35 8.55 -16.21
CA ARG A 8 12.03 8.83 -16.80
C ARG A 8 10.88 8.62 -15.82
N ILE A 9 11.02 7.69 -14.88
CA ILE A 9 10.01 7.41 -13.86
C ILE A 9 9.89 8.60 -12.87
N ASN A 10 10.99 9.32 -12.65
CA ASN A 10 11.05 10.41 -11.67
C ASN A 10 10.25 11.67 -12.10
N ARG A 11 10.19 11.99 -13.40
CA ARG A 11 9.38 13.14 -13.90
C ARG A 11 7.88 12.88 -13.84
N HIS A 12 7.45 11.63 -13.98
CA HIS A 12 6.01 11.31 -13.94
C HIS A 12 5.47 11.39 -12.51
N TRP A 13 6.28 10.97 -11.52
CA TRP A 13 5.99 11.13 -10.09
C TRP A 13 5.99 12.59 -9.65
N GLN A 14 6.96 13.40 -10.08
CA GLN A 14 7.00 14.83 -9.74
C GLN A 14 5.81 15.60 -10.32
N ARG A 15 5.35 15.28 -11.54
CA ARG A 15 4.15 15.90 -12.13
C ARG A 15 2.88 15.54 -11.36
N TRP A 16 2.76 14.31 -10.86
CA TRP A 16 1.59 13.89 -10.07
C TRP A 16 1.53 14.64 -8.73
N PHE A 17 2.66 14.80 -8.03
CA PHE A 17 2.74 15.58 -6.78
C PHE A 17 2.59 17.10 -6.98
N SER A 18 2.94 17.63 -8.15
CA SER A 18 2.83 19.06 -8.46
C SER A 18 1.42 19.44 -8.93
N ALA A 19 0.73 18.53 -9.63
CA ALA A 19 -0.66 18.75 -10.08
C ALA A 19 -1.66 18.75 -8.92
N THR A 20 -1.37 18.06 -7.82
CA THR A 20 -2.22 18.06 -6.61
C THR A 20 -2.07 19.32 -5.75
N LYS A 21 -1.10 20.20 -6.03
CA LYS A 21 -0.93 21.46 -5.29
C LYS A 21 -1.78 22.63 -5.81
N GLY A 22 -2.45 22.48 -6.97
CA GLY A 22 -3.14 23.58 -7.64
C GLY A 22 -4.67 23.55 -7.62
N ALA A 23 -5.31 22.54 -7.03
CA ALA A 23 -6.77 22.39 -7.11
C ALA A 23 -7.38 21.97 -5.78
N HIS A 24 -7.40 22.88 -4.80
CA HIS A 24 -8.38 22.86 -3.71
C HIS A 24 -8.52 24.28 -3.14
N ASP A 25 -9.00 25.19 -3.98
CA ASP A 25 -9.65 26.41 -3.52
C ASP A 25 -11.11 26.33 -3.92
N SER A 26 -11.93 25.73 -3.04
CA SER A 26 -13.38 25.92 -3.03
C SER A 26 -13.93 25.49 -1.67
N GLY A 27 -14.12 26.51 -0.84
CA GLY A 27 -15.11 26.62 0.21
C GLY A 27 -15.75 25.34 0.74
N LYS A 28 -15.13 24.73 1.74
CA LYS A 28 -15.87 24.17 2.88
C LYS A 28 -15.40 24.88 4.13
N LYS A 29 -16.29 25.65 4.74
CA LYS A 29 -16.16 26.21 6.10
C LYS A 29 -16.14 25.06 7.10
N GLY A 30 -15.07 24.27 7.11
CA GLY A 30 -14.62 23.63 8.33
C GLY A 30 -13.98 24.74 9.16
N SER A 31 -14.46 24.91 10.38
CA SER A 31 -13.76 25.64 11.43
C SER A 31 -12.41 24.95 11.67
N SER A 32 -11.45 25.11 10.76
CA SER A 32 -10.05 24.94 11.07
C SER A 32 -9.71 26.17 11.89
N ARG A 33 -10.03 26.06 13.18
CA ARG A 33 -9.27 26.78 14.20
C ARG A 33 -7.83 26.35 13.93
N ARG A 34 -7.11 27.13 13.11
CA ARG A 34 -5.65 27.13 13.11
C ARG A 34 -5.34 27.55 14.53
N GLU A 35 -5.24 26.58 15.43
CA GLU A 35 -4.59 26.81 16.70
C GLU A 35 -3.20 27.30 16.30
N GLU A 36 -2.99 28.61 16.42
CA GLU A 36 -1.67 29.19 16.39
C GLU A 36 -0.86 28.35 17.35
N VAL A 37 0.07 27.57 16.80
CA VAL A 37 0.91 26.68 17.59
C VAL A 37 1.75 27.60 18.44
N ARG A 38 1.29 27.85 19.66
CA ARG A 38 1.99 28.68 20.62
C ARG A 38 3.39 28.09 20.79
N PRO A 39 4.44 28.91 20.94
CA PRO A 39 5.81 28.42 21.10
C PRO A 39 5.93 27.39 22.24
N GLU A 40 5.13 27.55 23.30
CA GLU A 40 4.99 26.62 24.42
C GLU A 40 4.51 25.21 24.03
N ASN A 41 3.73 25.09 22.94
CA ASN A 41 3.26 23.80 22.42
C ASN A 41 4.29 23.16 21.47
N LEU A 42 5.14 23.95 20.81
CA LEU A 42 6.23 23.44 19.98
C LEU A 42 7.27 22.72 20.82
N GLU A 43 7.62 23.26 22.00
CA GLU A 43 8.56 22.62 22.91
C GLU A 43 8.02 21.28 23.44
N LYS A 44 6.73 21.22 23.82
CA LYS A 44 6.07 19.96 24.22
C LYS A 44 6.04 18.93 23.10
N LEU A 45 5.75 19.34 21.87
CA LEU A 45 5.80 18.45 20.71
C LEU A 45 7.22 17.99 20.39
N ALA A 46 8.21 18.88 20.50
CA ALA A 46 9.62 18.55 20.29
C ALA A 46 10.11 17.54 21.35
N THR A 47 9.70 17.68 22.61
CA THR A 47 9.99 16.70 23.67
C THR A 47 9.26 15.37 23.44
N ALA A 48 8.00 15.39 23.01
CA ALA A 48 7.23 14.18 22.75
C ALA A 48 7.75 13.38 21.54
N LEU A 49 8.29 14.08 20.53
CA LEU A 49 8.90 13.48 19.35
C LEU A 49 10.40 13.20 19.54
N ALA A 50 11.00 13.64 20.64
CA ALA A 50 12.39 13.35 20.93
C ALA A 50 12.57 11.83 21.05
N PRO A 51 13.57 11.23 20.37
CA PRO A 51 13.77 9.79 20.39
C PRO A 51 14.13 9.35 21.81
N GLN A 52 13.24 8.60 22.45
CA GLN A 52 13.54 7.94 23.70
C GLN A 52 14.42 6.73 23.41
N LYS A 53 15.68 6.78 23.84
CA LYS A 53 16.59 5.64 23.75
C LYS A 53 16.18 4.63 24.83
N VAL A 54 15.47 3.60 24.43
CA VAL A 54 15.15 2.46 25.28
C VAL A 54 16.18 1.37 24.99
N THR A 55 17.07 1.12 25.96
CA THR A 55 17.97 -0.03 25.95
C THR A 55 17.22 -1.23 26.50
N LEU A 56 17.25 -2.34 25.78
CA LEU A 56 16.67 -3.61 26.21
C LEU A 56 17.81 -4.58 26.49
N GLU A 57 17.84 -5.14 27.68
CA GLU A 57 18.80 -6.18 28.07
C GLU A 57 18.06 -7.52 28.09
N PHE A 58 18.61 -8.50 27.37
CA PHE A 58 18.05 -9.84 27.29
C PHE A 58 19.09 -10.84 27.78
N SER A 59 18.65 -11.89 28.47
CA SER A 59 19.53 -13.01 28.78
C SER A 59 19.89 -13.77 27.50
N GLU A 60 21.02 -14.48 27.53
CA GLU A 60 21.48 -15.30 26.39
C GLU A 60 20.43 -16.33 25.96
N GLU A 61 19.71 -16.92 26.92
CA GLU A 61 18.61 -17.86 26.65
C GLU A 61 17.47 -17.20 25.86
N VAL A 62 17.11 -15.96 26.21
CA VAL A 62 16.05 -15.22 25.51
C VAL A 62 16.50 -14.86 24.10
N LEU A 63 17.77 -14.48 23.92
CA LEU A 63 18.35 -14.22 22.59
C LEU A 63 18.36 -15.48 21.72
N ALA A 64 18.75 -16.63 22.27
CA ALA A 64 18.76 -17.91 21.56
C ALA A 64 17.35 -18.31 21.11
N ARG A 65 16.36 -18.25 22.01
CA ARG A 65 14.95 -18.50 21.68
C ARG A 65 14.42 -17.52 20.64
N GLY A 66 14.77 -16.24 20.77
CA GLY A 66 14.41 -15.21 19.80
C GLY A 66 14.97 -15.51 18.40
N ALA A 67 16.21 -15.97 18.31
CA ALA A 67 16.84 -16.36 17.04
C ALA A 67 16.16 -17.59 16.42
N GLU A 68 15.78 -18.58 17.21
CA GLU A 68 15.04 -19.75 16.74
C GLU A 68 13.66 -19.37 16.20
N LEU A 69 12.92 -18.53 16.93
CA LEU A 69 11.62 -18.02 16.49
C LEU A 69 11.74 -17.20 15.20
N ALA A 70 12.75 -16.34 15.11
CA ALA A 70 13.00 -15.54 13.91
C ALA A 70 13.31 -16.42 12.68
N ARG A 71 14.10 -17.49 12.86
CA ARG A 71 14.38 -18.47 11.79
C ARG A 71 13.11 -19.22 11.38
N ALA A 72 12.32 -19.69 12.34
CA ALA A 72 11.07 -20.39 12.08
C ALA A 72 10.06 -19.50 11.32
N TYR A 73 9.91 -18.25 11.76
CA TYR A 73 9.07 -17.24 11.11
C TYR A 73 9.55 -16.95 9.69
N SER A 74 10.85 -16.75 9.49
CA SER A 74 11.42 -16.50 8.16
C SER A 74 11.15 -17.67 7.20
N LYS A 75 11.31 -18.91 7.68
CA LYS A 75 10.97 -20.12 6.93
C LYS A 75 9.49 -20.18 6.56
N GLN A 76 8.60 -19.75 7.45
CA GLN A 76 7.16 -19.68 7.19
C GLN A 76 6.82 -18.62 6.12
N CYS A 77 7.43 -17.44 6.20
CA CYS A 77 7.24 -16.38 5.20
C CYS A 77 7.67 -16.84 3.81
N LEU A 78 8.86 -17.44 3.67
CA LEU A 78 9.35 -17.97 2.39
C LEU A 78 8.44 -19.06 1.83
N ARG A 79 7.88 -19.92 2.68
CA ARG A 79 6.91 -20.94 2.25
C ARG A 79 5.64 -20.30 1.69
N ARG A 80 5.07 -19.31 2.40
CA ARG A 80 3.89 -18.57 1.94
C ARG A 80 4.13 -17.86 0.61
N GLU A 81 5.29 -17.22 0.46
CA GLU A 81 5.66 -16.56 -0.79
C GLU A 81 5.81 -17.56 -1.94
N ALA A 82 6.47 -18.70 -1.71
CA ALA A 82 6.63 -19.74 -2.72
C ALA A 82 5.26 -20.33 -3.14
N GLU A 83 4.33 -20.51 -2.20
CA GLU A 83 2.96 -20.95 -2.50
C GLU A 83 2.19 -19.92 -3.34
N LEU A 84 2.28 -18.64 -2.97
CA LEU A 84 1.66 -17.55 -3.73
C LEU A 84 2.24 -17.47 -5.15
N GLN A 85 3.56 -17.55 -5.30
CA GLN A 85 4.21 -17.56 -6.61
C GLN A 85 3.77 -18.75 -7.45
N ARG A 86 3.73 -19.96 -6.89
CA ARG A 86 3.22 -21.16 -7.60
C ARG A 86 1.78 -20.97 -8.06
N ARG A 87 0.93 -20.38 -7.22
CA ARG A 87 -0.46 -20.09 -7.57
C ARG A 87 -0.56 -19.07 -8.70
N LEU A 88 0.20 -17.98 -8.63
CA LEU A 88 0.21 -16.94 -9.67
C LEU A 88 0.73 -17.48 -11.00
N VAL A 89 1.82 -18.26 -10.99
CA VAL A 89 2.34 -18.93 -12.20
C VAL A 89 1.30 -19.88 -12.80
N ARG A 90 0.60 -20.66 -11.96
CA ARG A 90 -0.48 -21.54 -12.42
C ARG A 90 -1.60 -20.74 -13.09
N LEU A 91 -2.04 -19.64 -12.47
CA LEU A 91 -3.08 -18.76 -13.01
C LEU A 91 -2.65 -18.09 -14.33
N ALA A 92 -1.39 -17.66 -14.42
CA ALA A 92 -0.83 -17.11 -15.65
C ALA A 92 -0.82 -18.16 -16.77
N ARG A 93 -0.37 -19.39 -16.49
CA ARG A 93 -0.39 -20.49 -17.46
C ARG A 93 -1.81 -20.85 -17.91
N SER A 94 -2.77 -20.90 -16.99
CA SER A 94 -4.16 -21.17 -17.36
C SER A 94 -4.76 -20.04 -18.20
N ARG A 95 -4.40 -18.78 -17.91
CA ARG A 95 -4.79 -17.64 -18.74
C ARG A 95 -4.22 -17.78 -20.14
N ASP A 96 -2.92 -18.07 -20.26
CA ASP A 96 -2.25 -18.15 -21.56
C ASP A 96 -2.79 -19.31 -22.40
N ALA A 97 -3.09 -20.45 -21.77
CA ALA A 97 -3.76 -21.57 -22.42
C ALA A 97 -5.16 -21.19 -22.92
N ALA A 98 -5.97 -20.54 -22.07
CA ALA A 98 -7.31 -20.08 -22.46
C ALA A 98 -7.27 -19.07 -23.62
N VAL A 99 -6.29 -18.16 -23.65
CA VAL A 99 -6.11 -17.21 -24.76
C VAL A 99 -5.70 -17.94 -26.04
N ALA A 100 -4.86 -18.98 -25.95
CA ALA A 100 -4.43 -19.74 -27.13
C ALA A 100 -5.56 -20.52 -27.80
N GLU A 101 -6.61 -20.89 -27.06
CA GLU A 101 -7.80 -21.57 -27.60
C GLU A 101 -8.78 -20.62 -28.32
N LEU A 102 -8.60 -19.30 -28.19
CA LEU A 102 -9.46 -18.32 -28.86
C LEU A 102 -9.15 -18.24 -30.38
N PRO A 103 -10.12 -17.84 -31.22
CA PRO A 103 -9.87 -17.50 -32.61
C PRO A 103 -8.79 -16.41 -32.77
N PRO A 104 -7.98 -16.42 -33.86
CA PRO A 104 -6.83 -15.52 -34.02
C PRO A 104 -7.15 -14.04 -33.77
N ASP A 105 -8.27 -13.56 -34.29
CA ASP A 105 -8.70 -12.16 -34.16
C ASP A 105 -8.96 -11.77 -32.70
N GLN A 106 -9.45 -12.71 -31.89
CA GLN A 106 -9.74 -12.50 -30.48
C GLN A 106 -8.49 -12.62 -29.60
N GLN A 107 -7.47 -13.39 -30.03
CA GLN A 107 -6.21 -13.49 -29.30
C GLN A 107 -5.48 -12.16 -29.24
N VAL A 108 -5.55 -11.35 -30.31
CA VAL A 108 -4.94 -10.03 -30.38
C VAL A 108 -5.55 -9.12 -29.33
N LEU A 109 -6.88 -9.02 -29.30
CA LEU A 109 -7.63 -8.21 -28.34
C LEU A 109 -7.43 -8.68 -26.88
N ALA A 110 -7.40 -9.99 -26.65
CA ALA A 110 -7.22 -10.55 -25.30
C ALA A 110 -5.84 -10.28 -24.69
N ARG A 111 -4.83 -9.95 -25.51
CA ARG A 111 -3.47 -9.61 -25.07
C ARG A 111 -3.25 -8.12 -24.84
N GLU A 112 -4.20 -7.28 -25.26
CA GLU A 112 -4.12 -5.84 -25.04
C GLU A 112 -4.19 -5.50 -23.55
N LEU A 113 -3.51 -4.42 -23.16
CA LEU A 113 -3.51 -3.97 -21.78
C LEU A 113 -4.87 -3.33 -21.46
N ASP A 114 -5.64 -3.94 -20.58
CA ASP A 114 -6.87 -3.36 -20.06
C ASP A 114 -6.55 -2.19 -19.11
N LEU A 115 -6.89 -0.97 -19.55
CA LEU A 115 -6.74 0.27 -18.77
C LEU A 115 -8.00 0.61 -17.97
N SER A 116 -9.00 -0.28 -17.95
CA SER A 116 -10.24 -0.03 -17.24
C SER A 116 -10.02 0.06 -15.73
N VAL A 117 -10.66 1.05 -15.11
CA VAL A 117 -10.70 1.17 -13.65
C VAL A 117 -11.67 0.11 -13.12
N PRO A 118 -11.35 -0.59 -12.02
CA PRO A 118 -12.25 -1.57 -11.43
C PRO A 118 -13.66 -0.97 -11.19
N LYS A 119 -14.68 -1.56 -11.82
CA LYS A 119 -16.04 -1.02 -11.84
C LYS A 119 -16.76 -0.97 -10.49
N ARG A 120 -16.26 -1.70 -9.48
CA ARG A 120 -16.89 -1.77 -8.15
C ARG A 120 -15.87 -1.43 -7.06
N PRO A 121 -16.27 -0.68 -6.02
CA PRO A 121 -15.43 -0.50 -4.85
C PRO A 121 -15.16 -1.89 -4.25
N ARG A 122 -13.89 -2.28 -4.22
CA ARG A 122 -13.47 -3.50 -3.54
C ARG A 122 -13.42 -3.18 -2.05
N TRP A 123 -14.22 -3.90 -1.28
CA TRP A 123 -14.17 -3.80 0.18
C TRP A 123 -12.87 -4.41 0.68
N ILE A 124 -12.15 -3.66 1.51
CA ILE A 124 -10.98 -4.19 2.21
C ILE A 124 -11.49 -4.96 3.42
N PRO A 125 -11.07 -6.23 3.62
CA PRO A 125 -11.43 -6.98 4.83
C PRO A 125 -11.03 -6.20 6.09
N THR A 126 -11.95 -6.15 7.05
CA THR A 126 -11.72 -5.54 8.36
C THR A 126 -11.71 -6.64 9.41
N GLU A 127 -10.96 -6.43 10.50
CA GLU A 127 -10.85 -7.43 11.56
C GLU A 127 -12.20 -7.69 12.25
N THR A 128 -13.01 -6.64 12.42
CA THR A 128 -14.37 -6.73 12.97
C THR A 128 -15.38 -6.51 11.85
N PRO A 129 -16.38 -7.41 11.69
CA PRO A 129 -17.38 -7.26 10.64
C PRO A 129 -18.17 -5.95 10.80
N PRO A 130 -18.56 -5.28 9.71
CA PRO A 130 -19.38 -4.09 9.79
C PRO A 130 -20.78 -4.44 10.32
N ILE A 131 -21.38 -3.51 11.07
CA ILE A 131 -22.78 -3.62 11.47
C ILE A 131 -23.65 -3.54 10.20
N PRO A 132 -24.54 -4.52 9.94
CA PRO A 132 -25.41 -4.49 8.77
C PRO A 132 -26.21 -3.18 8.72
N ASN A 133 -26.27 -2.56 7.53
CA ASN A 133 -27.03 -1.33 7.26
C ASN A 133 -26.56 -0.05 7.98
N PHE A 134 -25.42 -0.06 8.67
CA PHE A 134 -24.87 1.15 9.29
C PHE A 134 -24.19 2.04 8.23
N ARG A 135 -24.95 2.98 7.65
CA ARG A 135 -24.39 4.06 6.82
C ARG A 135 -23.81 5.15 7.72
N ARG A 136 -22.48 5.21 7.86
CA ARG A 136 -21.83 6.40 8.42
C ARG A 136 -22.04 7.57 7.47
N GLY A 137 -22.84 8.55 7.90
CA GLY A 137 -22.89 9.89 7.30
C GLY A 137 -23.16 9.92 5.80
N ALA A 138 -24.42 9.71 5.41
CA ALA A 138 -24.93 10.39 4.23
C ALA A 138 -24.95 11.88 4.57
N VAL A 139 -23.84 12.56 4.28
CA VAL A 139 -23.85 14.02 4.15
C VAL A 139 -24.48 14.27 2.80
N GLU A 140 -25.77 14.61 2.81
CA GLU A 140 -26.46 15.23 1.67
C GLU A 140 -25.77 16.53 1.26
#